data_AF-A0A673JSR8-F1
#
_entry.id   AF-A0A673JSR8-F1
#
_cell.length_a   1.000
_cell.length_b   1.000
_cell.length_c   1.000
_cell.angle_alpha   90.00
_cell.angle_beta   90.00
_cell.angle_gamma   90.00
#
_symmetry.space_group_name_H-M   'P 1'
#
loop_
_entity.id
_entity.type
_entity.pdbx_description
1 polymer ?
#
loop_
_entity_poly.entity_id
_entity_poly.type
_entity_poly.pdbx_seq_one_letter_code
_entity_poly.pdbx_strand_id
1 'polypeptide(L)' 'MITPAFELSQDADFLTVVIRVPYTRTSEFDINIQGEDFKFYAKPYFLR' A
#
# COMPACT_ATOMS: atom_id res chain seq x y z
N MET A 1 4.15 12.24 -6.90
CA MET A 1 3.34 11.06 -6.53
C MET A 1 2.31 11.50 -5.51
N ILE A 2 1.14 10.87 -5.49
CA ILE A 2 0.03 11.24 -4.61
C ILE A 2 -0.03 10.24 -3.45
N THR A 3 -0.24 10.71 -2.23
CA THR A 3 -0.45 9.80 -1.09
C THR A 3 -1.88 9.26 -1.17
N PRO A 4 -2.09 7.94 -1.28
CA PRO A 4 -3.43 7.35 -1.28
C PRO A 4 -4.04 7.43 0.13
N ALA A 5 -5.38 7.40 0.20
CA ALA A 5 -6.03 7.15 1.48
C ALA A 5 -5.81 5.68 1.87
N PHE A 6 -5.42 5.44 3.12
CA PHE A 6 -5.21 4.09 3.63
C PHE A 6 -5.73 3.92 5.05
N GLU A 7 -6.04 2.68 5.40
CA GLU A 7 -6.49 2.27 6.72
C GLU A 7 -5.57 1.13 7.21
N LEU A 8 -5.24 1.16 8.51
CA LEU A 8 -4.41 0.16 9.18
C LEU A 8 -5.24 -0.55 10.24
N SER A 9 -5.19 -1.88 10.22
CA SER A 9 -5.75 -2.73 11.26
C SER A 9 -4.79 -3.87 11.54
N GLN A 10 -4.76 -4.36 12.77
CA GLN A 10 -3.90 -5.47 13.16
C GLN A 10 -4.66 -6.45 14.04
N ASP A 11 -4.29 -7.72 13.95
CA ASP A 11 -4.66 -8.75 14.91
C ASP A 11 -3.38 -9.29 15.60
N ALA A 12 -3.48 -10.44 16.27
CA ALA A 12 -2.35 -11.02 17.00
C ALA A 12 -1.22 -11.51 16.07
N ASP A 13 -1.54 -11.80 14.81
CA ASP A 13 -0.65 -12.48 13.87
C ASP A 13 -0.27 -11.61 12.67
N PHE A 14 -1.12 -10.65 12.27
CA PHE A 14 -0.97 -9.89 11.03
C PHE A 14 -1.30 -8.40 11.15
N LEU A 15 -0.56 -7.60 10.37
CA LEU A 15 -0.88 -6.21 10.05
C LEU A 15 -1.55 -6.15 8.67
N THR A 16 -2.77 -5.63 8.63
CA THR A 16 -3.55 -5.43 7.41
C THR A 16 -3.54 -3.96 7.00
N VAL A 17 -3.07 -3.69 5.78
CA VAL A 17 -3.03 -2.35 5.17
C VAL A 17 -4.03 -2.29 4.01
N VAL A 18 -5.06 -1.46 4.13
CA VAL A 18 -6.08 -1.25 3.08
C VAL A 18 -5.79 0.06 2.39
N ILE A 19 -5.39 0.03 1.11
CA ILE A 19 -5.02 1.22 0.33
C ILE A 19 -6.05 1.48 -0.76
N ARG A 20 -6.64 2.67 -0.79
CA ARG A 20 -7.64 3.08 -1.80
C ARG A 20 -6.95 3.71 -3.01
N VAL A 21 -7.02 3.04 -4.16
CA VAL A 21 -6.38 3.45 -5.42
C VAL A 21 -7.36 3.48 -6.61
N PRO A 22 -8.38 4.38 -6.59
CA PRO A 22 -9.43 4.40 -7.61
C PRO A 22 -8.94 4.72 -9.03
N TYR A 23 -7.77 5.36 -9.17
CA TYR A 23 -7.24 5.83 -10.45
C TYR A 23 -6.06 4.99 -10.96
N THR A 24 -5.95 3.74 -10.51
CA THR A 24 -4.84 2.85 -10.87
C THR A 24 -5.35 1.59 -11.53
N ARG A 25 -4.60 1.08 -12.51
CA ARG A 25 -4.87 -0.25 -13.09
C ARG A 25 -4.37 -1.31 -12.11
N THR A 26 -5.21 -2.31 -11.86
CA THR A 26 -4.90 -3.46 -10.99
C THR A 26 -3.70 -4.29 -11.46
N SER A 27 -3.24 -4.12 -12.70
CA SER A 27 -2.06 -4.80 -13.23
C SER A 27 -0.73 -4.07 -12.97
N GLU A 28 -0.76 -2.84 -12.46
CA GLU A 28 0.41 -1.96 -12.33
C GLU A 28 0.63 -1.51 -10.88
N PHE A 29 0.82 -2.48 -9.97
CA PHE A 29 1.25 -2.20 -8.60
C PHE A 29 2.48 -3.04 -8.23
N ASP A 30 3.32 -2.49 -7.37
CA ASP A 30 4.52 -3.13 -6.83
C ASP A 30 4.53 -2.96 -5.30
N ILE A 31 4.86 -4.05 -4.60
CA ILE A 31 4.90 -4.12 -3.14
C ILE A 31 6.27 -4.66 -2.74
N ASN A 32 7.00 -3.89 -1.94
CA ASN A 32 8.28 -4.28 -1.39
C ASN A 32 8.20 -4.27 0.14
N ILE A 33 8.52 -5.41 0.76
CA ILE A 33 8.51 -5.58 2.21
C ILE A 33 9.90 -6.05 2.63
N GLN A 34 10.58 -5.26 3.45
CA GLN A 34 11.89 -5.60 4.02
C GLN A 34 11.87 -5.34 5.53
N GLY A 35 11.64 -6.41 6.30
CA GLY A 35 11.50 -6.30 7.75
C GLY A 35 10.31 -5.40 8.11
N GLU A 36 10.61 -4.24 8.70
CA GLU A 36 9.62 -3.23 9.10
C GLU A 36 9.37 -2.16 8.03
N ASP A 37 10.17 -2.12 6.95
CA ASP A 37 9.96 -1.21 5.83
C ASP A 37 8.91 -1.82 4.86
N PHE A 38 7.77 -1.14 4.73
CA PHE A 38 6.75 -1.41 3.73
C PHE A 38 6.81 -0.32 2.66
N LYS A 39 6.80 -0.69 1.37
CA LYS A 39 6.68 0.27 0.26
C LYS A 39 5.67 -0.24 -0.75
N PHE A 40 4.70 0.61 -1.06
CA PHE A 40 3.69 0.37 -2.07
C PHE A 40 3.78 1.43 -3.17
N TYR A 41 3.92 0.97 -4.41
CA TYR A 41 3.98 1.81 -5.59
C TYR A 41 2.86 1.42 -6.54
N ALA A 42 2.02 2.37 -6.93
CA ALA A 42 0.98 2.14 -7.93
C ALA A 42 0.65 3.47 -8.59
N LYS A 43 1.11 3.74 -9.82
CA LYS A 43 1.04 5.08 -10.44
C LYS A 43 -0.41 5.63 -10.42
N PRO A 44 -0.63 6.89 -9.96
CA PRO A 44 0.32 7.92 -9.52
C PRO A 44 0.68 7.88 -8.01
N TYR A 45 0.25 6.84 -7.29
CA TYR A 45 0.36 6.69 -5.84
C TYR A 45 1.67 6.09 -5.36
N PHE A 46 2.07 6.53 -4.16
CA PHE A 46 3.16 5.94 -3.41
C PHE A 46 2.89 6.03 -1.91
N LEU A 47 3.15 4.94 -1.20
CA LEU A 47 3.05 4.84 0.26
C LEU A 47 4.30 4.13 0.80
N ARG A 48 4.86 4.65 1.89
CA ARG A 48 5.99 4.10 2.64
C ARG A 48 5.66 4.16 4.12
#